data_AF-A0A7K0TVE9-F1
#
_entry.id   AF-A0A7K0TVE9-F1
#
_cell.length_a   1.000
_cell.length_b   1.000
_cell.length_c   1.000
_cell.angle_alpha   90.00
_cell.angle_beta   90.00
_cell.angle_gamma   90.00
#
_symmetry.space_group_name_H-M   'P 1'
#
loop_
_entity.id
_entity.type
_entity.pdbx_description
1 polymer ?
#
loop_
_entity_poly.entity_id
_entity_poly.type
_entity_poly.pdbx_seq_one_letter_code
_entity_poly.pdbx_strand_id
1 'polypeptide(L)'
;MFEILFFTALVYLFLNRKKRPKRGLDNELKDLLKSSADATGIALDIKNFLLRVLDDDKNDREKFNDQQLAEAQRIYDRAGPSSFFWMTEIAAQMTLLATAQLNGIPTNINHELKEAATPEQVIDAVVKI
;
A
#
# COMPACT_ATOMS: atom_id res chain seq x y z
N MET A 1 60.27 -3.70 -6.62
CA MET A 1 59.81 -2.89 -5.46
C MET A 1 58.29 -2.67 -5.49
N PHE A 2 57.71 -2.21 -6.60
CA PHE A 2 56.25 -2.02 -6.73
C PHE A 2 55.41 -3.31 -6.65
N GLU A 3 55.90 -4.44 -7.16
CA GLU A 3 55.16 -5.71 -7.11
C GLU A 3 54.93 -6.21 -5.68
N ILE A 4 55.93 -6.04 -4.79
CA ILE A 4 55.81 -6.45 -3.38
C ILE A 4 54.80 -5.57 -2.64
N LEU A 5 54.77 -4.28 -2.95
CA LEU A 5 53.78 -3.35 -2.40
C LEU A 5 52.36 -3.66 -2.91
N PHE A 6 52.23 -4.09 -4.16
CA PHE A 6 50.95 -4.49 -4.73
C PHE A 6 50.40 -5.77 -4.06
N PHE A 7 51.25 -6.79 -3.90
CA PHE A 7 50.86 -8.03 -3.24
C PHE A 7 50.50 -7.82 -1.76
N THR A 8 51.27 -7.00 -1.04
CA THR A 8 50.97 -6.69 0.37
C THR A 8 49.68 -5.89 0.51
N ALA A 9 49.38 -4.96 -0.39
CA ALA A 9 48.10 -4.25 -0.42
C ALA A 9 46.90 -5.18 -0.69
N LEU A 10 47.05 -6.13 -1.61
CA LEU A 10 46.02 -7.13 -1.93
C LEU A 10 45.74 -8.05 -0.72
N VAL A 11 46.79 -8.52 -0.06
CA VAL A 11 46.68 -9.37 1.13
C VAL A 11 46.06 -8.60 2.29
N TYR A 12 46.46 -7.34 2.50
CA TYR A 12 45.86 -6.47 3.51
C TYR A 12 44.37 -6.25 3.25
N LEU A 13 43.97 -5.96 2.01
CA LEU A 13 42.58 -5.74 1.65
C LEU A 13 41.73 -7.02 1.79
N PHE A 14 42.32 -8.18 1.53
CA PHE A 14 41.66 -9.47 1.73
C PHE A 14 41.46 -9.81 3.21
N LEU A 15 42.47 -9.54 4.05
CA LEU A 15 42.42 -9.74 5.50
C LEU A 15 41.48 -8.75 6.20
N ASN A 16 41.38 -7.51 5.70
CA ASN A 16 40.51 -6.46 6.27
C ASN A 16 39.08 -6.45 5.70
N ARG A 17 38.66 -7.50 4.98
CA ARG A 17 37.25 -7.67 4.64
C ARG A 17 36.45 -7.91 5.92
N LYS A 18 35.94 -6.82 6.51
CA LYS A 18 34.90 -6.89 7.56
C LYS A 18 33.79 -7.79 7.03
N LYS A 19 33.61 -8.96 7.65
CA LYS A 19 32.49 -9.85 7.37
C LYS A 19 31.22 -9.02 7.61
N ARG A 20 30.44 -8.76 6.56
CA ARG A 20 29.12 -8.15 6.72
C ARG A 20 28.37 -9.03 7.73
N PRO A 21 27.80 -8.47 8.80
CA PRO A 21 27.05 -9.26 9.76
C PRO A 21 25.96 -10.00 8.98
N LYS A 22 25.90 -11.33 9.12
CA LYS A 22 24.81 -12.12 8.56
C LYS A 22 23.53 -11.60 9.22
N ARG A 23 22.73 -10.83 8.50
CA ARG A 23 21.35 -10.54 8.90
C ARG A 23 20.68 -11.91 8.99
N GLY A 24 20.32 -12.32 10.21
CA GLY A 24 19.69 -13.63 10.43
C GLY A 24 18.34 -13.65 9.71
N LEU A 25 17.97 -14.82 9.17
CA LEU A 25 16.64 -15.07 8.61
C LEU A 25 15.52 -14.56 9.52
N ASP A 26 15.70 -14.66 10.83
CA ASP A 26 14.73 -14.18 11.83
C ASP A 26 14.57 -12.66 11.84
N ASN A 27 15.63 -11.89 11.57
CA ASN A 27 15.56 -10.44 11.49
C ASN A 27 14.89 -10.00 10.18
N GLU A 28 15.20 -10.66 9.06
CA GLU A 28 14.53 -10.40 7.78
C GLU A 28 13.05 -10.78 7.85
N LEU A 29 12.71 -11.93 8.46
CA LEU A 29 11.32 -12.33 8.69
C LEU A 29 10.59 -11.35 9.60
N LYS A 30 11.22 -10.86 10.68
CA LYS A 30 10.63 -9.87 11.58
C LYS A 30 10.43 -8.51 10.89
N ASP A 31 11.37 -8.09 10.05
CA ASP A 31 11.25 -6.86 9.28
C ASP A 31 10.18 -6.99 8.19
N LEU A 32 10.08 -8.14 7.52
CA LEU A 32 8.99 -8.45 6.58
C LEU A 32 7.64 -8.47 7.29
N LEU A 33 7.55 -9.11 8.46
CA LEU A 33 6.31 -9.17 9.26
C LEU A 33 5.87 -7.77 9.69
N LYS A 34 6.81 -6.92 10.11
CA LYS A 34 6.53 -5.51 10.42
C LYS A 34 6.07 -4.75 9.18
N SER A 35 6.77 -4.88 8.06
CA SER A 35 6.38 -4.22 6.80
C SER A 35 5.00 -4.68 6.30
N SER A 36 4.67 -5.96 6.51
CA SER A 36 3.36 -6.52 6.15
C SER A 36 2.27 -6.00 7.09
N ALA A 37 2.52 -5.95 8.40
CA ALA A 37 1.59 -5.39 9.37
C ALA A 37 1.36 -3.89 9.13
N ASP A 38 2.40 -3.14 8.75
CA ASP A 38 2.30 -1.73 8.39
C ASP A 38 1.50 -1.54 7.09
N ALA A 39 1.70 -2.41 6.09
CA ALA A 39 0.94 -2.39 4.84
C ALA A 39 -0.56 -2.67 5.07
N THR A 40 -0.90 -3.69 5.88
CA THR A 40 -2.28 -3.99 6.28
C THR A 40 -2.91 -2.83 7.05
N GLY A 41 -2.16 -2.20 7.96
CA GLY A 41 -2.63 -1.01 8.69
C GLY A 41 -2.91 0.17 7.76
N ILE A 42 -2.03 0.44 6.80
CA ILE A 42 -2.22 1.49 5.78
C ILE A 42 -3.43 1.19 4.90
N ALA A 43 -3.60 -0.06 4.48
CA ALA A 43 -4.76 -0.51 3.71
C ALA A 43 -6.08 -0.20 4.42
N LEU A 44 -6.15 -0.50 5.72
CA LEU A 44 -7.30 -0.23 6.56
C LEU A 44 -7.61 1.27 6.67
N ASP A 45 -6.60 2.11 6.84
CA ASP A 45 -6.79 3.55 6.90
C ASP A 45 -7.30 4.12 5.58
N ILE A 46 -6.75 3.68 4.45
CA ILE A 46 -7.21 4.09 3.12
C ILE A 46 -8.66 3.65 2.91
N LYS A 47 -9.00 2.41 3.28
CA LYS A 47 -10.37 1.89 3.21
C LYS A 47 -11.35 2.74 4.03
N ASN A 48 -11.00 3.02 5.28
CA ASN A 48 -11.82 3.83 6.18
C ASN A 48 -11.97 5.27 5.68
N PHE A 49 -10.93 5.82 5.06
CA PHE A 49 -10.99 7.14 4.44
C PHE A 49 -11.97 7.16 3.26
N LEU A 50 -11.93 6.16 2.38
CA LEU A 50 -12.87 6.02 1.27
C LEU A 50 -14.33 5.91 1.75
N LEU A 51 -14.59 5.08 2.77
CA LEU A 51 -15.93 4.94 3.37
C LEU A 51 -16.41 6.27 3.98
N ARG A 52 -15.52 7.01 4.63
CA ARG A 52 -15.84 8.34 5.17
C ARG A 52 -16.17 9.35 4.08
N VAL A 53 -15.42 9.36 2.98
CA VAL A 53 -15.71 10.24 1.84
C VAL A 53 -17.09 9.94 1.24
N LEU A 54 -17.48 8.67 1.16
CA LEU A 54 -18.84 8.30 0.75
C LEU A 54 -19.91 8.76 1.74
N ASP A 55 -19.68 8.58 3.05
CA ASP A 55 -20.61 9.06 4.07
C ASP A 55 -20.77 10.58 4.02
N ASP A 56 -19.66 11.30 3.84
CA ASP A 56 -19.68 12.76 3.74
C ASP A 56 -20.45 13.24 2.51
N ASP A 57 -20.28 12.60 1.35
CA ASP A 57 -21.05 12.88 0.13
C ASP A 57 -22.55 12.56 0.31
N LYS A 58 -22.87 11.44 0.97
CA LYS A 58 -24.25 11.03 1.27
C LYS A 58 -24.98 11.97 2.23
N ASN A 59 -24.25 12.63 3.13
CA ASN A 59 -24.80 13.57 4.11
C ASN A 59 -24.60 15.05 3.71
N ASP A 60 -24.34 15.33 2.42
CA ASP A 60 -24.14 16.67 1.87
C ASP A 60 -23.11 17.52 2.66
N ARG A 61 -22.08 16.88 3.22
CA ARG A 61 -21.02 17.59 3.93
C ARG A 61 -20.10 18.32 2.94
N GLU A 62 -19.49 19.40 3.40
CA GLU A 62 -18.52 20.16 2.60
C GLU A 62 -17.35 19.27 2.16
N LYS A 63 -17.10 19.25 0.85
CA LYS A 63 -15.97 18.53 0.26
C LYS A 63 -14.67 19.25 0.57
N PHE A 64 -13.61 18.49 0.87
CA PHE A 64 -12.30 19.04 1.20
C PHE A 64 -12.30 19.91 2.47
N ASN A 65 -13.18 19.61 3.42
CA ASN A 65 -13.15 20.26 4.72
C ASN A 65 -11.83 19.95 5.47
N ASP A 66 -11.48 20.81 6.43
CA ASP A 66 -10.23 20.72 7.17
C ASP A 66 -10.03 19.37 7.86
N GLN A 67 -11.12 18.73 8.32
CA GLN A 67 -11.04 17.42 8.97
C GLN A 67 -10.66 16.31 7.97
N GLN A 68 -11.22 16.33 6.76
CA GLN A 68 -10.86 15.40 5.69
C GLN A 68 -9.41 15.60 5.24
N LEU A 69 -8.99 16.86 5.07
CA LEU A 69 -7.62 17.18 4.67
C LEU A 69 -6.60 16.78 5.74
N ALA A 70 -6.92 16.98 7.02
CA ALA A 70 -6.09 16.54 8.13
C ALA A 70 -5.94 15.01 8.16
N GLU A 71 -7.03 14.27 7.93
CA GLU A 71 -6.93 12.81 7.83
C GLU A 71 -6.09 12.36 6.62
N ALA A 72 -6.35 12.94 5.45
CA ALA A 72 -5.60 12.63 4.25
C ALA A 72 -4.09 12.86 4.46
N GLN A 73 -3.72 13.95 5.14
CA GLN A 73 -2.34 14.22 5.51
C GLN A 73 -1.77 13.14 6.46
N ARG A 74 -2.52 12.70 7.48
CA ARG A 74 -2.06 11.61 8.38
C ARG A 74 -1.78 10.31 7.64
N ILE A 75 -2.67 9.93 6.72
CA ILE A 75 -2.50 8.73 5.90
C ILE A 75 -1.29 8.90 4.97
N TYR A 76 -1.16 10.07 4.34
CA TYR A 76 -0.03 10.40 3.48
C TYR A 76 1.31 10.37 4.24
N ASP A 77 1.37 10.92 5.45
CA ASP A 77 2.59 10.93 6.26
C ASP A 77 3.03 9.51 6.66
N ARG A 78 2.06 8.60 6.84
CA ARG A 78 2.34 7.20 7.18
C ARG A 78 2.71 6.34 5.96
N ALA A 79 1.98 6.51 4.86
CA ALA A 79 2.12 5.67 3.67
C ALA A 79 3.11 6.25 2.64
N GLY A 80 3.36 7.55 2.68
CA GLY A 80 4.17 8.28 1.70
C GLY A 80 3.66 8.09 0.26
N PRO A 81 4.56 7.93 -0.73
CA PRO A 81 4.18 7.73 -2.13
C PRO A 81 3.25 6.53 -2.39
N SER A 82 3.25 5.52 -1.51
CA SER A 82 2.39 4.33 -1.68
C SER A 82 0.90 4.65 -1.58
N SER A 83 0.52 5.69 -0.83
CA SER A 83 -0.87 6.17 -0.74
C SER A 83 -1.45 6.52 -2.11
N PHE A 84 -0.66 7.22 -2.95
CA PHE A 84 -1.07 7.58 -4.30
C PHE A 84 -1.26 6.35 -5.18
N PHE A 85 -0.37 5.36 -5.08
CA PHE A 85 -0.51 4.11 -5.83
C PHE A 85 -1.81 3.40 -5.44
N TRP A 86 -2.04 3.21 -4.15
CA TRP A 86 -3.24 2.55 -3.62
C TRP A 86 -4.53 3.25 -4.03
N MET A 87 -4.62 4.56 -3.82
CA MET A 87 -5.82 5.32 -4.20
C MET A 87 -6.08 5.27 -5.71
N THR A 88 -5.03 5.36 -6.52
CA THR A 88 -5.15 5.28 -8.00
C THR A 88 -5.58 3.89 -8.45
N GLU A 89 -5.02 2.85 -7.85
CA GLU A 89 -5.31 1.46 -8.18
C GLU A 89 -6.76 1.11 -7.83
N ILE A 90 -7.24 1.50 -6.64
CA ILE A 90 -8.64 1.36 -6.24
C ILE A 90 -9.56 2.13 -7.19
N ALA A 91 -9.24 3.38 -7.54
CA ALA A 91 -10.06 4.18 -8.46
C ALA A 91 -10.16 3.54 -9.86
N ALA A 92 -9.07 2.95 -10.35
CA ALA A 92 -9.07 2.22 -11.61
C ALA A 92 -9.94 0.95 -11.54
N GLN A 93 -9.85 0.18 -10.45
CA GLN A 93 -10.72 -0.99 -10.24
C GLN A 93 -12.20 -0.60 -10.16
N MET A 94 -12.54 0.45 -9.42
CA MET A 94 -13.92 0.94 -9.31
C MET A 94 -14.47 1.37 -10.69
N THR A 95 -13.65 2.02 -11.50
CA THR A 95 -14.02 2.42 -12.87
C THR A 95 -14.27 1.21 -13.76
N LEU A 96 -13.43 0.17 -13.67
CA LEU A 96 -13.61 -1.09 -14.39
C LEU A 96 -14.94 -1.75 -14.01
N LEU A 97 -15.24 -1.84 -12.71
CA LEU A 97 -16.46 -2.45 -12.18
C LEU A 97 -17.71 -1.66 -12.61
N ALA A 98 -17.69 -0.33 -12.50
CA ALA A 98 -18.78 0.52 -12.95
C ALA A 98 -19.03 0.36 -14.47
N THR A 99 -17.97 0.32 -15.27
CA THR A 99 -18.06 0.11 -16.72
C THR A 99 -18.62 -1.27 -17.07
N ALA A 100 -18.22 -2.31 -16.35
CA ALA A 100 -18.75 -3.66 -16.53
C ALA A 100 -20.26 -3.71 -16.22
N GLN A 101 -20.68 -3.09 -15.10
CA GLN A 101 -22.09 -3.00 -14.72
C GLN A 101 -22.93 -2.25 -15.77
N LEU A 102 -22.44 -1.11 -16.27
CA LEU A 102 -23.13 -0.34 -17.33
C LEU A 102 -23.32 -1.14 -18.62
N ASN A 103 -22.39 -2.04 -18.93
CA ASN A 103 -22.41 -2.88 -20.13
C ASN A 103 -23.04 -4.26 -19.91
N GLY A 104 -23.55 -4.56 -18.70
CA GLY A 104 -24.10 -5.88 -18.36
C GLY A 104 -23.09 -7.02 -18.39
N ILE A 105 -21.79 -6.71 -18.20
CA ILE A 105 -20.72 -7.71 -18.16
C ILE A 105 -20.59 -8.22 -16.71
N PRO A 106 -20.74 -9.54 -16.46
CA PRO A 106 -20.62 -10.07 -15.11
C PRO A 106 -19.18 -9.93 -14.59
N THR A 107 -19.04 -9.47 -13.35
CA THR A 107 -17.75 -9.39 -12.62
C THR A 107 -17.71 -10.38 -11.46
N ASN A 108 -16.53 -10.60 -10.91
CA ASN A 108 -16.34 -11.33 -9.65
C ASN A 108 -17.14 -10.70 -8.48
N ILE A 109 -17.30 -9.38 -8.49
CA ILE A 109 -18.07 -8.66 -7.47
C ILE A 109 -19.57 -8.95 -7.60
N ASN A 110 -20.10 -9.11 -8.82
CA ASN A 110 -21.51 -9.51 -9.03
C ASN A 110 -21.80 -10.91 -8.45
N HIS A 111 -20.83 -11.82 -8.48
CA HIS A 111 -20.96 -13.14 -7.87
C HIS A 111 -20.95 -13.08 -6.33
N GLU A 112 -20.24 -12.12 -5.75
CA GLU A 112 -20.08 -11.94 -4.30
C GLU A 112 -21.23 -11.12 -3.67
N LEU A 113 -21.68 -10.06 -4.34
CA LEU A 113 -22.64 -9.08 -3.80
C LEU A 113 -24.04 -9.09 -4.46
N LYS A 114 -24.23 -9.88 -5.53
CA LYS A 114 -25.46 -9.93 -6.36
C LYS A 114 -25.78 -8.58 -7.03
N GLU A 115 -26.95 -8.46 -7.66
CA GLU A 115 -27.28 -7.33 -8.56
C GLU A 115 -27.51 -5.96 -7.87
N ALA A 116 -27.57 -5.90 -6.54
CA ALA A 116 -27.91 -4.68 -5.78
C ALA A 116 -26.80 -4.28 -4.76
N ALA A 117 -25.54 -4.34 -5.19
CA ALA A 117 -24.41 -3.94 -4.35
C ALA A 117 -24.41 -2.43 -4.07
N THR A 118 -24.27 -2.05 -2.80
CA THR A 118 -24.05 -0.66 -2.38
C THR A 118 -22.59 -0.24 -2.62
N PRO A 119 -22.30 1.06 -2.83
CA PRO A 119 -20.93 1.55 -2.99
C PRO A 119 -19.98 1.11 -1.86
N GLU A 120 -20.47 1.09 -0.62
CA GLU A 120 -19.73 0.64 0.56
C GLU A 120 -19.36 -0.86 0.46
N GLN A 121 -20.31 -1.71 0.06
CA GLN A 121 -20.05 -3.13 -0.16
C GLN A 121 -19.05 -3.37 -1.30
N VAL A 122 -19.07 -2.54 -2.35
CA VAL A 122 -18.09 -2.63 -3.43
C VAL A 122 -16.69 -2.25 -2.92
N ILE A 123 -16.57 -1.20 -2.10
CA ILE A 123 -15.29 -0.86 -1.44
C ILE A 123 -14.81 -2.01 -0.56
N ASP A 124 -15.70 -2.64 0.20
CA ASP A 124 -15.36 -3.79 1.03
C ASP A 124 -14.82 -4.97 0.23
N ALA A 125 -15.38 -5.22 -0.95
CA ALA A 125 -14.97 -6.32 -1.82
C ALA A 125 -13.69 -6.02 -2.63
N VAL A 126 -13.47 -4.75 -2.99
CA VAL A 126 -12.28 -4.27 -3.71
C VAL A 126 -11.08 -4.17 -2.77
N VAL A 127 -11.25 -3.55 -1.60
CA VAL A 127 -10.17 -3.31 -0.65
C VAL A 127 -10.11 -4.45 0.37
N LYS A 128 -9.34 -5.49 0.02
CA LYS A 128 -9.07 -6.66 0.88
C LYS A 128 -7.90 -6.36 1.82
N ILE A 129 -8.07 -6.64 3.10
CA ILE A 129 -7.13 -6.37 4.19
C ILE A 129 -6.59 -7.70 4.73
#